data_AF-A0A1G3AL53-F1
#
_entry.id   AF-A0A1G3AL53-F1
#
_cell.length_a   1.000
_cell.length_b   1.000
_cell.length_c   1.000
_cell.angle_alpha   90.00
_cell.angle_beta   90.00
_cell.angle_gamma   90.00
#
_symmetry.space_group_name_H-M   'P 1'
#
loop_
_entity.id
_entity.type
_entity.pdbx_description
1 polymer ?
#
loop_
_entity_poly.entity_id
_entity_poly.type
_entity_poly.pdbx_seq_one_letter_code
_entity_poly.pdbx_strand_id
1 'polypeptide(L)'
;MLVSLAEAGDESIAPVRVAALEGLIEGLKSGTPEALTSSEGQLALRRLLVSPSVELRELALQVAGLVRLHESPEMKAALATASQVALDESRSIEERQAAAGLLAGSPYDEIAPTVERLLNARQPLDLQLAAASVLSSTDDPRAGPLLLANWPSYTPKVQEAVLGAIFSRQNRLSKLLDAVEEGTVQPSGLDAVRREQLLRNSDAEIRRRAESLLAGQGSRRGRDEVLGRYQAALTLHRDPARGNQVYKDQCAKCHQLQGQGFAVGADLATASTRTDETLVSDILDPSNRLTVGYQNYTVVTEDGRIFTGILAVETATSITLRKEEGVEQTILRKDIDEMEASPISMMPEELEKQVGPQDVADLLGYLREALGPAPPPGITLFDDESSFADLLTEGEGTARVRTEAPFSGTAFLAVTPPQRWNLRIPGWQYPIVENPGDGEFRYLRFAWRSRGRGVMIELAGGGQWPPADKPLRRYYSGENTTGWQAVEVSAEVPGDWVVVTRDLWRDFGPFTLTGIAPTAMGGEAFFDSIELLRSLEDAVQKSSGGASIPARANAAR
;
A
#
# COMPACT_ATOMS: atom_id res chain seq x y z
N MET A 1 13.17 13.04 49.19
CA MET A 1 13.91 13.41 47.96
C MET A 1 12.96 13.86 46.86
N LEU A 2 12.11 12.97 46.30
CA LEU A 2 11.17 13.34 45.22
C LEU A 2 10.31 14.56 45.53
N VAL A 3 9.76 14.65 46.76
CA VAL A 3 8.97 15.81 47.23
C VAL A 3 9.77 17.11 47.10
N SER A 4 11.00 17.14 47.64
CA SER A 4 11.89 18.30 47.55
C SER A 4 12.23 18.68 46.11
N LEU A 5 12.40 17.69 45.22
CA LEU A 5 12.67 17.92 43.80
C LEU A 5 11.44 18.44 43.04
N ALA A 6 10.23 18.11 43.48
CA ALA A 6 8.99 18.56 42.87
C ALA A 6 8.59 19.97 43.32
N GLU A 7 8.94 20.37 44.56
CA GLU A 7 8.63 21.69 45.13
C GLU A 7 9.62 22.78 44.72
N ALA A 8 10.80 22.37 44.23
CA ALA A 8 11.83 23.22 43.64
C ALA A 8 11.36 23.83 42.31
N GLY A 9 10.50 24.87 42.36
CA GLY A 9 9.89 25.52 41.20
C GLY A 9 10.74 26.60 40.50
N ASP A 10 11.94 26.89 41.01
CA ASP A 10 12.87 27.85 40.40
C ASP A 10 13.65 27.17 39.27
N GLU A 11 13.67 27.76 38.07
CA GLU A 11 14.46 27.22 36.94
C GLU A 11 15.97 27.34 37.18
N SER A 12 16.42 28.24 38.06
CA SER A 12 17.84 28.40 38.40
C SER A 12 18.46 27.15 39.03
N ILE A 13 17.63 26.27 39.60
CA ILE A 13 18.04 25.00 40.23
C ILE A 13 17.73 23.77 39.37
N ALA A 14 17.31 23.94 38.12
CA ALA A 14 17.06 22.84 37.19
C ALA A 14 18.28 21.88 37.03
N PRO A 15 19.54 22.35 36.92
CA PRO A 15 20.70 21.46 36.81
C PRO A 15 20.88 20.55 38.02
N VAL A 16 20.58 21.08 39.22
CA VAL A 16 20.66 20.31 40.47
C VAL A 16 19.57 19.24 40.52
N ARG A 17 18.36 19.56 40.03
CA ARG A 17 17.25 18.60 39.97
C ARG A 17 17.53 17.47 38.99
N VAL A 18 18.13 17.78 37.84
CA VAL A 18 18.58 16.80 36.84
C VAL A 18 19.62 15.86 37.47
N ALA A 19 20.72 16.39 38.01
CA ALA A 19 21.78 15.58 38.63
C ALA A 19 21.25 14.71 39.80
N ALA A 20 20.29 15.23 40.57
CA ALA A 20 19.66 14.47 41.65
C ALA A 20 18.82 13.30 41.13
N LEU A 21 18.04 13.49 40.05
CA LEU A 21 17.27 12.40 39.45
C LEU A 21 18.18 11.36 38.78
N GLU A 22 19.26 11.79 38.12
CA GLU A 22 20.26 10.88 37.55
C GLU A 22 20.90 9.99 38.63
N GLY A 23 21.35 10.59 39.74
CA GLY A 23 21.91 9.85 40.87
C GLY A 23 20.89 8.92 41.53
N LEU A 24 19.61 9.33 41.61
CA LEU A 24 18.54 8.46 42.08
C LEU A 24 18.33 7.25 41.16
N ILE A 25 18.32 7.46 39.84
CA ILE A 25 18.20 6.40 38.84
C ILE A 25 19.35 5.40 38.96
N GLU A 26 20.59 5.90 39.06
CA GLU A 26 21.77 5.06 39.25
C GLU A 26 21.66 4.21 40.52
N GLY A 27 21.26 4.83 41.64
CA GLY A 27 21.03 4.14 42.90
C GLY A 27 19.94 3.07 42.80
N LEU A 28 18.80 3.39 42.21
CA LEU A 28 17.68 2.45 42.01
C LEU A 28 18.07 1.28 41.09
N LYS A 29 18.83 1.53 40.01
CA LYS A 29 19.32 0.48 39.10
C LYS A 29 20.33 -0.46 39.75
N SER A 30 21.08 0.02 40.75
CA SER A 30 22.05 -0.81 41.49
C SER A 30 21.40 -1.84 42.43
N GLY A 31 20.11 -1.65 42.75
CA GLY A 31 19.34 -2.50 43.65
C GLY A 31 18.16 -3.22 42.97
N THR A 32 17.28 -3.79 43.79
CA THR A 32 15.96 -4.30 43.37
C THR A 32 14.88 -3.35 43.93
N PRO A 33 14.54 -2.28 43.21
CA PRO A 33 13.67 -1.24 43.74
C PRO A 33 12.25 -1.74 44.01
N GLU A 34 11.74 -1.43 45.20
CA GLU A 34 10.35 -1.71 45.59
C GLU A 34 9.38 -0.71 44.96
N ALA A 35 8.10 -1.07 44.95
CA ALA A 35 7.05 -0.16 44.50
C ALA A 35 6.97 1.07 45.44
N LEU A 36 6.82 2.27 44.88
CA LEU A 36 6.69 3.50 45.66
C LEU A 36 5.33 3.53 46.37
N THR A 37 5.32 3.25 47.66
CA THR A 37 4.09 3.17 48.49
C THR A 37 3.69 4.50 49.14
N SER A 38 4.60 5.48 49.22
CA SER A 38 4.32 6.79 49.82
C SER A 38 3.47 7.66 48.90
N SER A 39 2.26 8.04 49.32
CA SER A 39 1.36 8.92 48.55
C SER A 39 1.99 10.29 48.24
N GLU A 40 2.77 10.87 49.17
CA GLU A 40 3.51 12.12 48.92
C GLU A 40 4.59 11.96 47.86
N GLY A 41 5.34 10.85 47.92
CA GLY A 41 6.36 10.51 46.92
C GLY A 41 5.76 10.30 45.53
N GLN A 42 4.63 9.61 45.45
CA GLN A 42 3.89 9.39 44.21
C GLN A 42 3.38 10.71 43.61
N LEU A 43 2.80 11.59 44.43
CA LEU A 43 2.32 12.90 43.99
C LEU A 43 3.46 13.78 43.49
N ALA A 44 4.60 13.78 44.19
CA ALA A 44 5.79 14.50 43.78
C ALA A 44 6.31 13.99 42.42
N LEU A 45 6.35 12.67 42.23
CA LEU A 45 6.77 12.07 40.97
C LEU A 45 5.82 12.41 39.82
N ARG A 46 4.50 12.41 40.07
CA ARG A 46 3.50 12.85 39.09
C ARG A 46 3.69 14.32 38.68
N ARG A 47 4.02 15.22 39.62
CA ARG A 47 4.34 16.62 39.31
C ARG A 47 5.59 16.74 38.43
N LEU A 48 6.60 15.90 38.66
CA LEU A 48 7.80 15.87 37.84
C LEU A 48 7.52 15.36 36.42
N LEU A 49 6.60 14.40 36.25
CA LEU A 49 6.18 13.88 34.93
C LEU A 49 5.48 14.93 34.05
N VAL A 50 4.89 15.97 34.63
CA VAL A 50 4.26 17.09 33.91
C VAL A 50 5.08 18.38 33.96
N SER A 51 6.36 18.29 34.36
CA SER A 51 7.29 19.43 34.36
C SER A 51 7.40 20.05 32.95
N PRO A 52 7.55 21.39 32.80
CA PRO A 52 7.77 22.01 31.49
C PRO A 52 9.11 21.61 30.85
N SER A 53 10.11 21.22 31.65
CA SER A 53 11.42 20.74 31.19
C SER A 53 11.33 19.31 30.63
N VAL A 54 11.76 19.12 29.38
CA VAL A 54 11.82 17.82 28.69
C VAL A 54 12.71 16.83 29.45
N GLU A 55 13.89 17.27 29.85
CA GLU A 55 14.91 16.45 30.51
C GLU A 55 14.43 15.94 31.88
N LEU A 56 13.77 16.81 32.66
CA LEU A 56 13.17 16.39 33.94
C LEU A 56 12.03 15.39 33.75
N ARG A 57 11.22 15.52 32.68
CA ARG A 57 10.15 14.56 32.40
C ARG A 57 10.73 13.19 32.03
N GLU A 58 11.78 13.13 31.22
CA GLU A 58 12.43 11.87 30.83
C GLU A 58 13.02 11.14 32.03
N LEU A 59 13.72 11.86 32.91
CA LEU A 59 14.28 11.30 34.13
C LEU A 59 13.18 10.87 35.12
N ALA A 60 12.12 11.67 35.27
CA ALA A 60 10.98 11.31 36.10
C ALA A 60 10.27 10.05 35.59
N LEU A 61 10.19 9.86 34.26
CA LEU A 61 9.63 8.66 33.65
C LEU A 61 10.47 7.42 33.97
N GLN A 62 11.80 7.53 33.91
CA GLN A 62 12.69 6.43 34.31
C GLN A 62 12.51 6.06 35.79
N VAL A 63 12.44 7.07 36.67
CA VAL A 63 12.18 6.82 38.10
C VAL A 63 10.82 6.16 38.30
N ALA A 64 9.76 6.64 37.63
CA ALA A 64 8.41 6.07 37.74
C ALA A 64 8.34 4.60 37.31
N GLY A 65 9.10 4.22 36.28
CA GLY A 65 9.26 2.82 35.88
C GLY A 65 9.97 1.99 36.94
N LEU A 66 11.12 2.46 37.44
CA LEU A 66 11.93 1.74 38.44
C LEU A 66 11.18 1.52 39.75
N VAL A 67 10.39 2.50 40.19
CA VAL A 67 9.63 2.42 41.44
C VAL A 67 8.20 1.90 41.24
N ARG A 68 7.89 1.33 40.06
CA ARG A 68 6.60 0.72 39.74
C ARG A 68 5.40 1.59 40.13
N LEU A 69 5.44 2.88 39.79
CA LEU A 69 4.36 3.83 40.12
C LEU A 69 2.99 3.36 39.62
N HIS A 70 2.97 2.60 38.52
CA HIS A 70 1.76 1.98 37.95
C HIS A 70 1.09 0.96 38.90
N GLU A 71 1.81 0.36 39.86
CA GLU A 71 1.26 -0.58 40.84
C GLU A 71 0.62 0.10 42.05
N SER A 72 0.76 1.43 42.21
CA SER A 72 0.22 2.16 43.36
C SER A 72 -1.31 2.05 43.48
N PRO A 73 -1.86 1.93 44.71
CA PRO A 73 -3.32 1.91 44.92
C PRO A 73 -4.04 3.10 44.27
N GLU A 74 -3.43 4.29 44.35
CA GLU A 74 -3.96 5.52 43.78
C GLU A 74 -3.95 5.51 42.26
N MET A 75 -2.93 4.95 41.62
CA MET A 75 -2.91 4.79 40.15
C MET A 75 -3.92 3.73 39.71
N LYS A 76 -3.96 2.57 40.40
CA LYS A 76 -4.95 1.53 40.12
C LYS A 76 -6.38 2.05 40.26
N ALA A 77 -6.67 2.83 41.30
CA ALA A 77 -7.98 3.47 41.48
C ALA A 77 -8.29 4.47 40.37
N ALA A 78 -7.30 5.26 39.92
CA ALA A 78 -7.47 6.19 38.81
C ALA A 78 -7.75 5.48 37.48
N LEU A 79 -7.00 4.40 37.19
CA LEU A 79 -7.21 3.57 36.00
C LEU A 79 -8.56 2.86 36.03
N ALA A 80 -8.97 2.32 37.18
CA ALA A 80 -10.29 1.73 37.37
C ALA A 80 -11.41 2.75 37.14
N THR A 81 -11.23 3.99 37.63
CA THR A 81 -12.18 5.09 37.40
C THR A 81 -12.23 5.46 35.91
N ALA A 82 -11.08 5.56 35.25
CA ALA A 82 -11.02 5.83 33.81
C ALA A 82 -11.71 4.74 32.99
N SER A 83 -11.50 3.46 33.32
CA SER A 83 -12.20 2.33 32.71
C SER A 83 -13.72 2.42 32.92
N GLN A 84 -14.18 2.75 34.13
CA GLN A 84 -15.61 2.94 34.41
C GLN A 84 -16.20 4.08 33.58
N VAL A 85 -15.54 5.23 33.53
CA VAL A 85 -16.01 6.40 32.74
C VAL A 85 -16.03 6.08 31.25
N ALA A 86 -15.01 5.40 30.71
CA ALA A 86 -14.96 5.04 29.29
C ALA A 86 -16.14 4.14 28.88
N LEU A 87 -16.59 3.25 29.78
CA LEU A 87 -17.66 2.29 29.56
C LEU A 87 -19.06 2.80 29.95
N ASP A 88 -19.16 4.00 30.56
CA ASP A 88 -20.43 4.57 31.01
C ASP A 88 -21.15 5.27 29.85
N GLU A 89 -22.18 4.60 29.31
CA GLU A 89 -22.97 5.10 28.18
C GLU A 89 -23.82 6.35 28.50
N SER A 90 -23.96 6.72 29.78
CA SER A 90 -24.64 7.95 30.18
C SER A 90 -23.77 9.21 30.05
N ARG A 91 -22.45 9.04 29.86
CA ARG A 91 -21.48 10.12 29.69
C ARG A 91 -21.36 10.56 28.23
N SER A 92 -20.85 11.77 28.04
CA SER A 92 -20.55 12.28 26.69
C SER A 92 -19.45 11.45 26.00
N ILE A 93 -19.47 11.40 24.66
CA ILE A 93 -18.45 10.65 23.89
C ILE A 93 -17.06 11.21 24.19
N GLU A 94 -16.95 12.52 24.34
CA GLU A 94 -15.72 13.24 24.64
C GLU A 94 -15.13 12.84 26.00
N GLU A 95 -15.95 12.79 27.06
CA GLU A 95 -15.53 12.33 28.39
C GLU A 95 -15.07 10.87 28.35
N ARG A 96 -15.82 10.02 27.65
CA ARG A 96 -15.51 8.59 27.52
C ARG A 96 -14.21 8.36 26.75
N GLN A 97 -14.01 9.11 25.67
CA GLN A 97 -12.80 9.04 24.84
C GLN A 97 -11.57 9.53 25.61
N ALA A 98 -11.69 10.64 26.34
CA ALA A 98 -10.62 11.14 27.20
C ALA A 98 -10.26 10.11 28.28
N ALA A 99 -11.26 9.48 28.91
CA ALA A 99 -11.05 8.43 29.90
C ALA A 99 -10.38 7.18 29.30
N ALA A 100 -10.79 6.74 28.11
CA ALA A 100 -10.12 5.65 27.40
C ALA A 100 -8.65 5.99 27.10
N GLY A 101 -8.35 7.23 26.69
CA GLY A 101 -6.99 7.71 26.46
C GLY A 101 -6.08 7.63 27.70
N LEU A 102 -6.63 7.80 28.91
CA LEU A 102 -5.87 7.66 30.16
C LEU A 102 -5.40 6.23 30.43
N LEU A 103 -5.97 5.23 29.75
CA LEU A 103 -5.55 3.84 29.86
C LEU A 103 -4.28 3.53 29.05
N ALA A 104 -3.88 4.41 28.12
CA ALA A 104 -2.68 4.23 27.32
C ALA A 104 -1.43 4.11 28.21
N GLY A 105 -0.54 3.15 27.87
CA GLY A 105 0.68 2.87 28.64
C GLY A 105 0.46 2.09 29.95
N SER A 106 -0.77 1.67 30.25
CA SER A 106 -1.05 0.81 31.41
C SER A 106 -0.77 -0.67 31.10
N PRO A 107 -0.56 -1.53 32.13
CA PRO A 107 -0.38 -2.97 31.93
C PRO A 107 -1.54 -3.60 31.16
N TYR A 108 -1.23 -4.59 30.31
CA TYR A 108 -2.22 -5.24 29.44
C TYR A 108 -3.45 -5.75 30.21
N ASP A 109 -3.25 -6.41 31.35
CA ASP A 109 -4.33 -7.02 32.12
C ASP A 109 -5.31 -5.98 32.72
N GLU A 110 -4.88 -4.72 32.88
CA GLU A 110 -5.72 -3.62 33.37
C GLU A 110 -6.54 -2.98 32.24
N ILE A 111 -6.03 -3.00 31.00
CA ILE A 111 -6.66 -2.34 29.85
C ILE A 111 -7.53 -3.27 29.00
N ALA A 112 -7.16 -4.56 28.91
CA ALA A 112 -7.78 -5.51 28.01
C ALA A 112 -9.32 -5.63 28.18
N PRO A 113 -9.87 -5.76 29.40
CA PRO A 113 -11.32 -5.89 29.59
C PRO A 113 -12.12 -4.67 29.11
N THR A 114 -11.53 -3.48 29.28
CA THR A 114 -12.16 -2.23 28.84
C THR A 114 -12.08 -2.10 27.33
N VAL A 115 -10.90 -2.32 26.75
CA VAL A 115 -10.68 -2.18 25.32
C VAL A 115 -11.49 -3.19 24.51
N GLU A 116 -11.60 -4.44 24.95
CA GLU A 116 -12.41 -5.47 24.30
C GLU A 116 -13.87 -4.99 24.11
N ARG A 117 -14.45 -4.38 25.15
CA ARG A 117 -15.80 -3.82 25.09
C ARG A 117 -15.90 -2.58 24.21
N LEU A 118 -14.86 -1.73 24.21
CA LEU A 118 -14.83 -0.50 23.42
C LEU A 118 -14.64 -0.76 21.92
N LEU A 119 -14.01 -1.88 21.52
CA LEU A 119 -13.84 -2.29 20.13
C LEU A 119 -15.10 -2.90 19.49
N ASN A 120 -16.20 -3.04 20.23
CA ASN A 120 -17.45 -3.58 19.70
C ASN A 120 -18.13 -2.59 18.72
N ALA A 121 -18.72 -3.10 17.63
CA ALA A 121 -19.37 -2.28 16.60
C ALA A 121 -20.52 -1.38 17.11
N ARG A 122 -21.15 -1.72 18.24
CA ARG A 122 -22.18 -0.90 18.91
C ARG A 122 -21.63 0.38 19.53
N GLN A 123 -20.34 0.40 19.84
CA GLN A 123 -19.70 1.57 20.42
C GLN A 123 -19.49 2.66 19.36
N PRO A 124 -19.52 3.94 19.76
CA PRO A 124 -19.15 5.04 18.88
C PRO A 124 -17.78 4.84 18.22
N LEU A 125 -17.68 5.26 16.95
CA LEU A 125 -16.45 5.14 16.16
C LEU A 125 -15.22 5.69 16.90
N ASP A 126 -15.35 6.88 17.51
CA ASP A 126 -14.24 7.54 18.21
C ASP A 126 -13.73 6.73 19.41
N LEU A 127 -14.60 5.95 20.06
CA LEU A 127 -14.20 5.05 21.14
C LEU A 127 -13.51 3.80 20.61
N GLN A 128 -13.95 3.22 19.50
CA GLN A 128 -13.26 2.10 18.85
C GLN A 128 -11.84 2.50 18.41
N LEU A 129 -11.71 3.69 17.81
CA LEU A 129 -10.40 4.23 17.40
C LEU A 129 -9.50 4.51 18.61
N ALA A 130 -10.03 5.11 19.68
CA ALA A 130 -9.28 5.31 20.92
C ALA A 130 -8.83 3.99 21.54
N ALA A 131 -9.68 2.96 21.52
CA ALA A 131 -9.38 1.64 22.05
C ALA A 131 -8.26 0.93 21.27
N ALA A 132 -8.27 1.01 19.93
CA ALA A 132 -7.17 0.55 19.09
C ALA A 132 -5.86 1.29 19.38
N SER A 133 -5.92 2.62 19.59
CA SER A 133 -4.76 3.44 19.97
C SER A 133 -4.19 3.04 21.34
N VAL A 134 -5.04 2.70 22.32
CA VAL A 134 -4.60 2.22 23.64
C VAL A 134 -3.79 0.94 23.49
N LEU A 135 -4.24 -0.04 22.68
CA LEU A 135 -3.46 -1.27 22.44
C LEU A 135 -2.19 -1.04 21.63
N SER A 136 -2.15 0.00 20.78
CA SER A 136 -0.91 0.36 20.11
C SER A 136 0.19 0.81 21.08
N SER A 137 -0.16 1.26 22.28
CA SER A 137 0.80 1.78 23.29
C SER A 137 1.45 0.70 24.16
N THR A 138 0.90 -0.52 24.20
CA THR A 138 1.51 -1.64 24.94
C THR A 138 2.52 -2.39 24.07
N ASP A 139 3.43 -3.14 24.68
CA ASP A 139 4.35 -4.06 24.00
C ASP A 139 3.92 -5.53 24.16
N ASP A 140 2.84 -5.78 24.90
CA ASP A 140 2.36 -7.14 25.16
C ASP A 140 1.88 -7.82 23.87
N PRO A 141 2.39 -9.02 23.53
CA PRO A 141 2.00 -9.74 22.32
C PRO A 141 0.52 -10.15 22.32
N ARG A 142 -0.14 -10.25 23.49
CA ARG A 142 -1.57 -10.56 23.62
C ARG A 142 -2.47 -9.47 23.04
N ALA A 143 -1.94 -8.26 22.83
CA ALA A 143 -2.66 -7.20 22.13
C ALA A 143 -3.02 -7.56 20.68
N GLY A 144 -2.20 -8.38 20.01
CA GLY A 144 -2.47 -8.80 18.62
C GLY A 144 -3.77 -9.60 18.46
N PRO A 145 -3.95 -10.71 19.20
CA PRO A 145 -5.19 -11.46 19.20
C PRO A 145 -6.41 -10.62 19.62
N LEU A 146 -6.28 -9.77 20.64
CA LEU A 146 -7.40 -8.93 21.09
C LEU A 146 -7.82 -7.90 20.04
N LEU A 147 -6.85 -7.30 19.35
CA LEU A 147 -7.09 -6.41 18.22
C LEU A 147 -7.85 -7.11 17.08
N LEU A 148 -7.54 -8.38 16.79
CA LEU A 148 -8.10 -9.13 15.67
C LEU A 148 -9.39 -9.90 16.00
N ALA A 149 -9.76 -10.04 17.28
CA ALA A 149 -10.87 -10.88 17.73
C ALA A 149 -12.22 -10.54 17.08
N ASN A 150 -12.51 -9.25 16.90
CA ASN A 150 -13.75 -8.76 16.32
C ASN A 150 -13.58 -8.27 14.87
N TRP A 151 -12.52 -8.72 14.17
CA TRP A 151 -12.16 -8.25 12.83
C TRP A 151 -13.32 -8.22 11.81
N PRO A 152 -14.17 -9.27 11.71
CA PRO A 152 -15.30 -9.26 10.78
C PRO A 152 -16.26 -8.11 11.03
N SER A 153 -16.41 -7.66 12.28
CA SER A 153 -17.34 -6.57 12.63
C SER A 153 -16.82 -5.17 12.39
N TYR A 154 -15.52 -5.02 12.14
CA TYR A 154 -14.88 -3.72 12.03
C TYR A 154 -15.22 -3.00 10.73
N THR A 155 -15.49 -1.70 10.84
CA THR A 155 -15.57 -0.81 9.68
C THR A 155 -14.18 -0.56 9.09
N PRO A 156 -14.07 -0.07 7.84
CA PRO A 156 -12.76 0.18 7.21
C PRO A 156 -11.85 1.12 8.02
N LYS A 157 -12.41 2.14 8.69
CA LYS A 157 -11.62 3.02 9.58
C LYS A 157 -11.07 2.29 10.80
N VAL A 158 -11.85 1.37 11.38
CA VAL A 158 -11.41 0.59 12.54
C VAL A 158 -10.40 -0.47 12.12
N GLN A 159 -10.61 -1.14 10.98
CA GLN A 159 -9.61 -2.04 10.37
C GLN A 159 -8.28 -1.32 10.14
N GLU A 160 -8.30 -0.11 9.59
CA GLU A 160 -7.08 0.69 9.37
C GLU A 160 -6.35 1.02 10.68
N ALA A 161 -7.08 1.44 11.72
CA ALA A 161 -6.51 1.72 13.03
C ALA A 161 -5.94 0.46 13.70
N VAL A 162 -6.66 -0.66 13.60
CA VAL A 162 -6.25 -1.98 14.10
C VAL A 162 -4.98 -2.46 13.38
N LEU A 163 -4.94 -2.38 12.06
CA LEU A 163 -3.74 -2.73 11.28
C LEU A 163 -2.58 -1.79 11.65
N GLY A 164 -2.81 -0.49 11.83
CA GLY A 164 -1.80 0.43 12.35
C GLY A 164 -1.21 -0.03 13.69
N ALA A 165 -2.06 -0.45 14.62
CA ALA A 165 -1.63 -0.98 15.92
C ALA A 165 -0.93 -2.34 15.83
N ILE A 166 -1.31 -3.21 14.89
CA ILE A 166 -0.62 -4.48 14.64
C ILE A 166 0.77 -4.24 14.05
N PHE A 167 0.87 -3.41 13.00
CA PHE A 167 2.11 -3.15 12.29
C PHE A 167 3.09 -2.24 13.05
N SER A 168 2.66 -1.58 14.13
CA SER A 168 3.54 -0.80 15.00
C SER A 168 4.52 -1.66 15.81
N ARG A 169 4.29 -2.99 15.89
CA ARG A 169 5.13 -3.94 16.65
C ARG A 169 5.33 -5.27 15.92
N GLN A 170 6.59 -5.66 15.73
CA GLN A 170 6.96 -6.91 15.06
C GLN A 170 6.42 -8.17 15.76
N ASN A 171 6.30 -8.15 17.10
CA ASN A 171 5.80 -9.29 17.88
C ASN A 171 4.29 -9.60 17.69
N ARG A 172 3.56 -8.79 16.93
CA ARG A 172 2.13 -9.00 16.61
C ARG A 172 1.90 -9.59 15.23
N LEU A 173 2.86 -9.43 14.31
CA LEU A 173 2.71 -9.81 12.91
C LEU A 173 2.48 -11.32 12.72
N SER A 174 3.07 -12.15 13.59
CA SER A 174 2.80 -13.60 13.57
C SER A 174 1.32 -13.90 13.79
N LYS A 175 0.65 -13.16 14.68
CA LYS A 175 -0.80 -13.33 14.94
C LYS A 175 -1.68 -12.78 13.84
N LEU A 176 -1.23 -11.76 13.12
CA LEU A 176 -1.89 -11.35 11.89
C LEU A 176 -1.84 -12.47 10.84
N LEU A 177 -0.68 -13.10 10.66
CA LEU A 177 -0.53 -14.19 9.69
C LEU A 177 -1.33 -15.44 10.08
N ASP A 178 -1.44 -15.75 11.39
CA ASP A 178 -2.37 -16.78 11.90
C ASP A 178 -3.81 -16.45 11.48
N ALA A 179 -4.25 -15.19 11.69
CA ALA A 179 -5.60 -14.77 11.33
C ALA A 179 -5.85 -14.76 9.81
N VAL A 180 -4.81 -14.54 8.99
CA VAL A 180 -4.89 -14.67 7.53
C VAL A 180 -5.01 -16.13 7.10
N GLU A 181 -4.23 -17.01 7.72
CA GLU A 181 -4.26 -18.45 7.46
C GLU A 181 -5.60 -19.08 7.86
N GLU A 182 -6.19 -18.63 8.96
CA GLU A 182 -7.52 -19.04 9.45
C GLU A 182 -8.69 -18.42 8.66
N GLY A 183 -8.42 -17.42 7.81
CA GLY A 183 -9.43 -16.73 7.01
C GLY A 183 -10.22 -15.64 7.75
N THR A 184 -9.88 -15.36 9.01
CA THR A 184 -10.43 -14.24 9.80
C THR A 184 -10.09 -12.91 9.14
N VAL A 185 -8.83 -12.74 8.72
CA VAL A 185 -8.36 -11.58 7.95
C VAL A 185 -8.16 -12.00 6.51
N GLN A 186 -8.93 -11.43 5.59
CA GLN A 186 -8.72 -11.71 4.18
C GLN A 186 -7.42 -11.06 3.68
N PRO A 187 -6.61 -11.72 2.83
CA PRO A 187 -5.43 -11.09 2.23
C PRO A 187 -5.75 -9.76 1.55
N SER A 188 -6.94 -9.63 0.95
CA SER A 188 -7.50 -8.41 0.34
C SER A 188 -7.66 -7.25 1.33
N GLY A 189 -7.79 -7.53 2.63
CA GLY A 189 -7.83 -6.53 3.70
C GLY A 189 -6.47 -5.89 4.02
N LEU A 190 -5.37 -6.42 3.48
CA LEU A 190 -4.04 -5.82 3.59
C LEU A 190 -3.74 -5.00 2.33
N ASP A 191 -3.40 -3.73 2.50
CA ASP A 191 -2.93 -2.88 1.40
C ASP A 191 -1.54 -3.29 0.87
N ALA A 192 -1.13 -2.71 -0.25
CA ALA A 192 0.13 -3.04 -0.90
C ALA A 192 1.36 -2.73 -0.04
N VAL A 193 1.34 -1.65 0.74
CA VAL A 193 2.46 -1.23 1.60
C VAL A 193 2.65 -2.24 2.73
N ARG A 194 1.56 -2.65 3.38
CA ARG A 194 1.58 -3.64 4.46
C ARG A 194 1.99 -5.03 3.98
N ARG A 195 1.53 -5.44 2.80
CA ARG A 195 1.99 -6.68 2.16
C ARG A 195 3.49 -6.64 1.90
N GLU A 196 4.00 -5.54 1.36
CA GLU A 196 5.43 -5.39 1.11
C GLU A 196 6.25 -5.39 2.41
N GLN A 197 5.74 -4.77 3.48
CA GLN A 197 6.35 -4.82 4.81
C GLN A 197 6.43 -6.25 5.38
N LEU A 198 5.44 -7.11 5.10
CA LEU A 198 5.47 -8.53 5.48
C LEU A 198 6.47 -9.32 4.63
N LEU A 199 6.48 -9.11 3.31
CA LEU A 199 7.38 -9.79 2.37
C LEU A 199 8.85 -9.39 2.56
N ARG A 200 9.12 -8.16 2.97
CA ARG A 200 10.47 -7.64 3.28
C ARG A 200 10.79 -7.61 4.77
N ASN A 201 9.97 -8.24 5.61
CA ASN A 201 10.16 -8.21 7.06
C ASN A 201 11.57 -8.69 7.45
N SER A 202 12.17 -8.17 8.52
CA SER A 202 13.50 -8.63 8.96
C SER A 202 13.50 -10.08 9.47
N ASP A 203 12.36 -10.55 10.01
CA ASP A 203 12.17 -11.92 10.45
C ASP A 203 11.93 -12.86 9.25
N ALA A 204 12.77 -13.88 9.13
CA ALA A 204 12.70 -14.85 8.04
C ALA A 204 11.41 -15.69 8.07
N GLU A 205 10.85 -15.94 9.25
CA GLU A 205 9.63 -16.72 9.40
C GLU A 205 8.41 -15.94 8.92
N ILE A 206 8.34 -14.65 9.26
CA ILE A 206 7.28 -13.75 8.79
C ILE A 206 7.32 -13.65 7.27
N ARG A 207 8.50 -13.44 6.66
CA ARG A 207 8.63 -13.37 5.19
C ARG A 207 8.14 -14.65 4.51
N ARG A 208 8.62 -15.81 4.99
CA ARG A 208 8.27 -17.13 4.44
C ARG A 208 6.77 -17.40 4.50
N ARG A 209 6.13 -17.10 5.64
CA ARG A 209 4.68 -17.25 5.80
C ARG A 209 3.91 -16.27 4.91
N ALA A 210 4.36 -15.02 4.83
CA ALA A 210 3.75 -14.01 3.97
C ALA A 210 3.84 -14.40 2.48
N GLU A 211 4.99 -14.88 2.00
CA GLU A 211 5.14 -15.40 0.63
C GLU A 211 4.12 -16.51 0.35
N SER A 212 3.98 -17.48 1.26
CA SER A 212 3.04 -18.59 1.08
C SER A 212 1.58 -18.14 1.11
N LEU A 213 1.19 -17.30 2.06
CA LEU A 213 -0.20 -16.89 2.27
C LEU A 213 -0.67 -15.86 1.24
N LEU A 214 0.24 -15.05 0.72
CA LEU A 214 -0.08 -13.96 -0.23
C LEU A 214 0.11 -14.37 -1.70
N ALA A 215 0.90 -15.40 -2.02
CA ALA A 215 1.11 -15.86 -3.40
C ALA A 215 -0.05 -16.71 -3.97
N GLY A 216 -0.96 -17.20 -3.12
CA GLY A 216 -1.89 -18.31 -3.45
C GLY A 216 -3.35 -17.94 -3.78
N GLN A 217 -3.65 -16.72 -4.24
CA GLN A 217 -5.06 -16.27 -4.41
C GLN A 217 -5.46 -16.04 -5.89
N GLY A 218 -4.88 -16.84 -6.79
CA GLY A 218 -5.34 -16.95 -8.16
C GLY A 218 -6.08 -18.26 -8.34
N SER A 219 -7.42 -18.20 -8.31
CA SER A 219 -8.36 -19.26 -8.71
C SER A 219 -8.94 -20.14 -7.60
N ARG A 220 -10.23 -19.92 -7.34
CA ARG A 220 -11.13 -20.97 -6.86
C ARG A 220 -11.12 -22.10 -7.90
N ARG A 221 -10.60 -23.29 -7.55
CA ARG A 221 -10.60 -24.49 -8.41
C ARG A 221 -11.94 -24.63 -9.14
N GLY A 222 -11.92 -24.49 -10.47
CA GLY A 222 -13.10 -24.58 -11.35
C GLY A 222 -13.46 -23.30 -12.10
N ARG A 223 -12.98 -22.12 -11.67
CA ARG A 223 -13.17 -20.85 -12.41
C ARG A 223 -12.27 -20.69 -13.63
N ASP A 224 -11.11 -21.34 -13.65
CA ASP A 224 -10.10 -21.16 -14.72
C ASP A 224 -10.65 -21.49 -16.11
N GLU A 225 -11.48 -22.52 -16.23
CA GLU A 225 -12.07 -22.92 -17.51
C GLU A 225 -13.09 -21.89 -18.01
N VAL A 226 -13.88 -21.32 -17.10
CA VAL A 226 -14.79 -20.22 -17.41
C VAL A 226 -13.99 -19.00 -17.83
N LEU A 227 -13.02 -18.56 -17.01
CA LEU A 227 -12.17 -17.40 -17.30
C LEU A 227 -11.44 -17.55 -18.64
N GLY A 228 -10.85 -18.71 -18.92
CA GLY A 228 -10.16 -18.98 -20.19
C GLY A 228 -11.10 -18.86 -21.41
N ARG A 229 -12.35 -19.33 -21.29
CA ARG A 229 -13.36 -19.17 -22.35
C ARG A 229 -13.70 -17.70 -22.63
N TYR A 230 -13.80 -16.86 -21.60
CA TYR A 230 -14.09 -15.43 -21.75
C TYR A 230 -12.86 -14.63 -22.18
N GLN A 231 -11.67 -15.01 -21.74
CA GLN A 231 -10.40 -14.41 -22.19
C GLN A 231 -10.17 -14.68 -23.68
N ALA A 232 -10.46 -15.88 -24.18
CA ALA A 232 -10.39 -16.17 -25.61
C ALA A 232 -11.30 -15.26 -26.45
N ALA A 233 -12.44 -14.86 -25.88
CA ALA A 233 -13.40 -13.96 -26.52
C ALA A 233 -12.94 -12.49 -26.61
N LEU A 234 -11.83 -12.11 -25.95
CA LEU A 234 -11.24 -10.77 -26.07
C LEU A 234 -10.77 -10.44 -27.49
N THR A 235 -10.55 -11.48 -28.31
CA THR A 235 -10.17 -11.38 -29.73
C THR A 235 -11.37 -11.14 -30.67
N LEU A 236 -12.59 -11.26 -30.16
CA LEU A 236 -13.80 -11.04 -30.97
C LEU A 236 -13.98 -9.56 -31.30
N HIS A 237 -14.69 -9.31 -32.40
CA HIS A 237 -15.16 -7.96 -32.70
C HIS A 237 -16.05 -7.46 -31.56
N ARG A 238 -15.88 -6.20 -31.15
CA ARG A 238 -16.62 -5.59 -30.05
C ARG A 238 -17.64 -4.61 -30.61
N ASP A 239 -18.90 -4.76 -30.18
CA ASP A 239 -20.00 -3.84 -30.48
C ASP A 239 -20.33 -3.01 -29.22
N PRO A 240 -19.87 -1.74 -29.13
CA PRO A 240 -20.14 -0.91 -27.96
C PRO A 240 -21.62 -0.60 -27.70
N ALA A 241 -22.47 -0.63 -28.74
CA ALA A 241 -23.90 -0.39 -28.56
C ALA A 241 -24.58 -1.57 -27.86
N ARG A 242 -24.19 -2.81 -28.23
CA ARG A 242 -24.59 -4.01 -27.47
C ARG A 242 -23.96 -4.02 -26.08
N GLY A 243 -22.69 -3.60 -25.96
CA GLY A 243 -22.01 -3.48 -24.68
C GLY A 243 -22.70 -2.53 -23.69
N ASN A 244 -23.22 -1.41 -24.18
CA ASN A 244 -24.03 -0.48 -23.40
C ASN A 244 -25.29 -1.15 -22.83
N GLN A 245 -25.94 -2.01 -23.63
CA GLN A 245 -27.12 -2.74 -23.16
C GLN A 245 -26.75 -3.73 -22.04
N VAL A 246 -25.66 -4.49 -22.21
CA VAL A 246 -25.13 -5.37 -21.15
C VAL A 246 -24.79 -4.59 -19.89
N TYR A 247 -24.15 -3.42 -20.03
CA TYR A 247 -23.83 -2.54 -18.92
C TYR A 247 -25.08 -2.07 -18.17
N LYS A 248 -26.13 -1.66 -18.88
CA LYS A 248 -27.41 -1.24 -18.26
C LYS A 248 -28.05 -2.37 -17.47
N ASP A 249 -28.07 -3.57 -18.03
CA ASP A 249 -28.78 -4.70 -17.44
C ASP A 249 -28.03 -5.28 -16.23
N GLN A 250 -26.70 -5.33 -16.30
CA GLN A 250 -25.86 -6.07 -15.34
C GLN A 250 -25.03 -5.19 -14.41
N CYS A 251 -24.61 -3.99 -14.85
CA CYS A 251 -23.62 -3.18 -14.14
C CYS A 251 -24.20 -1.89 -13.55
N ALA A 252 -25.16 -1.27 -14.24
CA ALA A 252 -25.68 0.06 -13.91
C ALA A 252 -26.44 0.10 -12.58
N LYS A 253 -26.92 -1.04 -12.06
CA LYS A 253 -27.52 -1.13 -10.72
C LYS A 253 -26.57 -0.70 -9.61
N CYS A 254 -25.27 -0.85 -9.82
CA CYS A 254 -24.26 -0.61 -8.79
C CYS A 254 -23.13 0.34 -9.23
N HIS A 255 -22.77 0.40 -10.51
CA HIS A 255 -21.69 1.25 -10.98
C HIS A 255 -22.21 2.41 -11.81
N GLN A 256 -21.54 3.57 -11.69
CA GLN A 256 -21.85 4.76 -12.48
C GLN A 256 -20.85 4.91 -13.64
N LEU A 257 -21.35 5.20 -14.83
CA LEU A 257 -20.54 5.47 -16.02
C LEU A 257 -21.31 6.37 -16.97
N GLN A 258 -20.66 7.44 -17.46
CA GLN A 258 -21.27 8.36 -18.44
C GLN A 258 -22.68 8.85 -18.04
N GLY A 259 -22.86 9.16 -16.73
CA GLY A 259 -24.12 9.63 -16.17
C GLY A 259 -25.22 8.57 -16.01
N GLN A 260 -24.94 7.29 -16.29
CA GLN A 260 -25.86 6.17 -16.09
C GLN A 260 -25.49 5.38 -14.85
N GLY A 261 -26.48 4.78 -14.19
CA GLY A 261 -26.30 3.90 -13.04
C GLY A 261 -26.19 4.63 -11.70
N PHE A 262 -25.66 3.93 -10.69
CA PHE A 262 -25.61 4.39 -9.30
C PHE A 262 -24.19 4.32 -8.73
N ALA A 263 -23.86 5.16 -7.75
CA ALA A 263 -22.57 5.17 -7.08
C ALA A 263 -22.56 4.24 -5.85
N VAL A 264 -22.67 2.93 -6.09
CA VAL A 264 -22.71 1.90 -5.04
C VAL A 264 -21.38 1.15 -4.99
N GLY A 265 -20.98 0.57 -6.12
CA GLY A 265 -19.68 -0.06 -6.31
C GLY A 265 -18.58 0.96 -6.63
N ALA A 266 -17.36 0.45 -6.82
CA ALA A 266 -16.19 1.27 -7.09
C ALA A 266 -16.32 2.12 -8.36
N ASP A 267 -15.63 3.26 -8.37
CA ASP A 267 -15.54 4.13 -9.54
C ASP A 267 -14.83 3.41 -10.69
N LEU A 268 -15.56 3.25 -11.80
CA LEU A 268 -15.06 2.61 -13.01
C LEU A 268 -13.98 3.43 -13.72
N ALA A 269 -13.74 4.69 -13.35
CA ALA A 269 -12.58 5.44 -13.81
C ALA A 269 -11.27 4.68 -13.56
N THR A 270 -11.18 3.93 -12.45
CA THR A 270 -10.01 3.09 -12.12
C THR A 270 -9.84 1.87 -13.03
N ALA A 271 -10.88 1.46 -13.78
CA ALA A 271 -10.79 0.38 -14.77
C ALA A 271 -10.01 0.80 -16.03
N SER A 272 -9.83 2.10 -16.26
CA SER A 272 -9.01 2.63 -17.37
C SER A 272 -7.56 2.15 -17.34
N THR A 273 -7.00 1.88 -16.15
CA THR A 273 -5.62 1.44 -15.98
C THR A 273 -5.47 -0.08 -15.90
N ARG A 274 -6.56 -0.84 -15.97
CA ARG A 274 -6.55 -2.31 -15.93
C ARG A 274 -6.52 -2.90 -17.34
N THR A 275 -5.86 -4.03 -17.52
CA THR A 275 -5.92 -4.78 -18.80
C THR A 275 -7.29 -5.43 -19.00
N ASP A 276 -7.63 -5.80 -20.23
CA ASP A 276 -8.91 -6.45 -20.53
C ASP A 276 -9.05 -7.82 -19.84
N GLU A 277 -7.96 -8.59 -19.74
CA GLU A 277 -7.92 -9.88 -19.04
C GLU A 277 -8.18 -9.70 -17.54
N THR A 278 -7.65 -8.63 -16.96
CA THR A 278 -7.87 -8.28 -15.56
C THR A 278 -9.33 -7.89 -15.34
N LEU A 279 -9.95 -7.13 -16.25
CA LEU A 279 -11.36 -6.78 -16.16
C LEU A 279 -12.28 -7.99 -16.33
N VAL A 280 -12.00 -8.90 -17.26
CA VAL A 280 -12.74 -10.17 -17.38
C VAL A 280 -12.65 -10.95 -16.08
N SER A 281 -11.45 -11.02 -15.50
CA SER A 281 -11.25 -11.62 -14.19
C SER A 281 -12.10 -10.91 -13.15
N ASP A 282 -11.98 -9.60 -12.93
CA ASP A 282 -12.73 -8.86 -11.91
C ASP A 282 -14.27 -8.98 -12.08
N ILE A 283 -14.78 -9.02 -13.31
CA ILE A 283 -16.21 -9.11 -13.63
C ILE A 283 -16.78 -10.50 -13.32
N LEU A 284 -16.06 -11.55 -13.72
CA LEU A 284 -16.53 -12.92 -13.55
C LEU A 284 -16.13 -13.47 -12.17
N ASP A 285 -14.97 -13.02 -11.65
CA ASP A 285 -14.18 -13.05 -10.39
C ASP A 285 -14.50 -12.27 -9.11
N PRO A 286 -15.68 -11.68 -8.89
CA PRO A 286 -15.71 -10.45 -8.11
C PRO A 286 -15.27 -10.64 -6.64
N SER A 287 -15.40 -11.85 -6.11
CA SER A 287 -14.98 -12.17 -4.74
C SER A 287 -13.51 -12.61 -4.62
N ASN A 288 -12.80 -12.91 -5.72
CA ASN A 288 -11.38 -13.26 -5.67
C ASN A 288 -10.50 -12.04 -5.35
N ARG A 289 -10.98 -10.83 -5.62
CA ARG A 289 -10.30 -9.59 -5.23
C ARG A 289 -11.29 -8.54 -4.73
N LEU A 290 -11.56 -8.55 -3.43
CA LEU A 290 -12.35 -7.51 -2.78
C LEU A 290 -11.59 -6.18 -2.72
N THR A 291 -12.24 -5.10 -3.13
CA THR A 291 -11.68 -3.74 -3.03
C THR A 291 -11.99 -3.17 -1.64
N VAL A 292 -10.96 -2.72 -0.91
CA VAL A 292 -11.12 -2.10 0.42
C VAL A 292 -12.12 -0.94 0.37
N GLY A 293 -13.05 -0.89 1.32
CA GLY A 293 -14.12 0.11 1.38
C GLY A 293 -15.39 -0.27 0.62
N TYR A 294 -15.36 -1.32 -0.19
CA TYR A 294 -16.53 -1.85 -0.92
C TYR A 294 -16.93 -3.26 -0.45
N GLN A 295 -16.56 -3.63 0.78
CA GLN A 295 -17.03 -4.85 1.41
C GLN A 295 -18.54 -4.79 1.60
N ASN A 296 -19.22 -5.90 1.34
CA ASN A 296 -20.61 -6.06 1.70
C ASN A 296 -20.71 -6.33 3.21
N TYR A 297 -21.55 -5.60 3.93
CA TYR A 297 -21.80 -5.82 5.35
C TYR A 297 -23.18 -6.42 5.56
N THR A 298 -23.30 -7.35 6.49
CA THR A 298 -24.57 -7.78 7.07
C THR A 298 -24.68 -7.21 8.48
N VAL A 299 -25.81 -6.58 8.78
CA VAL A 299 -26.11 -5.99 10.08
C VAL A 299 -27.43 -6.56 10.58
N VAL A 300 -27.41 -7.18 11.75
CA VAL A 300 -28.59 -7.64 12.47
C VAL A 300 -28.86 -6.63 13.57
N THR A 301 -30.09 -6.12 13.66
CA THR A 301 -30.50 -5.22 14.74
C THR A 301 -31.13 -5.99 15.90
N GLU A 302 -31.18 -5.36 17.09
CA GLU A 302 -31.75 -5.98 18.31
C GLU A 302 -33.23 -6.41 18.16
N ASP A 303 -33.96 -5.78 17.24
CA ASP A 303 -35.33 -6.15 16.90
C ASP A 303 -35.45 -7.25 15.83
N GLY A 304 -34.31 -7.86 15.45
CA GLY A 304 -34.23 -8.99 14.53
C GLY A 304 -34.28 -8.65 13.04
N ARG A 305 -34.20 -7.36 12.65
CA ARG A 305 -34.11 -6.99 11.23
C ARG A 305 -32.71 -7.21 10.70
N ILE A 306 -32.62 -7.64 9.45
CA ILE A 306 -31.36 -7.90 8.75
C ILE A 306 -31.21 -6.89 7.62
N PHE A 307 -30.07 -6.19 7.62
CA PHE A 307 -29.66 -5.25 6.60
C PHE A 307 -28.40 -5.76 5.93
N THR A 308 -28.28 -5.57 4.61
CA THR A 308 -27.11 -6.00 3.85
C THR A 308 -26.74 -4.92 2.85
N GLY A 309 -25.48 -4.51 2.76
CA GLY A 309 -25.03 -3.54 1.76
C GLY A 309 -23.62 -3.01 2.02
N ILE A 310 -23.15 -2.13 1.14
CA ILE A 310 -21.83 -1.50 1.28
C ILE A 310 -21.91 -0.36 2.31
N LEU A 311 -20.90 -0.24 3.16
CA LEU A 311 -20.82 0.84 4.14
C LEU A 311 -20.53 2.18 3.43
N ALA A 312 -21.55 3.00 3.25
CA ALA A 312 -21.46 4.28 2.55
C ALA A 312 -21.06 5.44 3.47
N VAL A 313 -21.61 5.46 4.69
CA VAL A 313 -21.31 6.48 5.71
C VAL A 313 -21.14 5.81 7.05
N GLU A 314 -20.15 6.25 7.81
CA GLU A 314 -20.01 5.91 9.22
C GLU A 314 -19.81 7.19 10.05
N THR A 315 -20.56 7.28 11.14
CA THR A 315 -20.53 8.38 12.11
C THR A 315 -20.36 7.83 13.52
N ALA A 316 -20.27 8.73 14.50
CA ALA A 316 -20.22 8.37 15.91
C ALA A 316 -21.44 7.57 16.38
N THR A 317 -22.63 7.79 15.82
CA THR A 317 -23.88 7.20 16.34
C THR A 317 -24.60 6.30 15.36
N SER A 318 -24.21 6.29 14.08
CA SER A 318 -24.88 5.52 13.04
C SER A 318 -23.94 5.07 11.94
N ILE A 319 -24.39 4.03 11.23
CA ILE A 319 -23.83 3.58 9.96
C ILE A 319 -24.92 3.68 8.89
N THR A 320 -24.53 3.95 7.65
CA THR A 320 -25.44 3.90 6.51
C THR A 320 -24.94 2.87 5.52
N LEU A 321 -25.77 1.87 5.25
CA LEU A 321 -25.53 0.88 4.23
C LEU A 321 -26.19 1.32 2.93
N ARG A 322 -25.49 1.20 1.81
CA ARG A 322 -26.00 1.44 0.46
C ARG A 322 -26.10 0.12 -0.29
N LYS A 323 -27.28 -0.15 -0.86
CA LYS A 323 -27.57 -1.34 -1.67
C LYS A 323 -27.59 -1.00 -3.16
N GLU A 324 -27.90 -2.01 -3.97
CA GLU A 324 -28.24 -1.81 -5.39
C GLU A 324 -29.26 -0.68 -5.58
N GLU A 325 -29.18 -0.01 -6.72
CA GLU A 325 -30.01 1.14 -7.08
C GLU A 325 -29.83 2.36 -6.15
N GLY A 326 -28.74 2.39 -5.38
CA GLY A 326 -28.41 3.52 -4.50
C GLY A 326 -29.30 3.64 -3.27
N VAL A 327 -30.07 2.60 -2.92
CA VAL A 327 -30.93 2.61 -1.74
C VAL A 327 -30.09 2.65 -0.48
N GLU A 328 -30.28 3.68 0.34
CA GLU A 328 -29.56 3.86 1.61
C GLU A 328 -30.43 3.51 2.81
N GLN A 329 -29.83 2.84 3.79
CA GLN A 329 -30.46 2.52 5.06
C GLN A 329 -29.51 2.88 6.20
N THR A 330 -29.94 3.84 7.03
CA THR A 330 -29.19 4.25 8.22
C THR A 330 -29.63 3.43 9.43
N ILE A 331 -28.65 2.82 10.11
CA ILE A 331 -28.83 2.04 11.35
C ILE A 331 -28.09 2.74 12.48
N LEU A 332 -28.76 2.96 13.61
CA LEU A 332 -28.11 3.49 14.81
C LEU A 332 -27.25 2.40 15.43
N ARG A 333 -26.02 2.73 15.82
CA ARG A 333 -25.08 1.76 16.41
C ARG A 333 -25.62 1.09 17.66
N LYS A 334 -26.38 1.83 18.48
CA LYS A 334 -27.04 1.30 19.67
C LYS A 334 -28.05 0.18 19.36
N ASP A 335 -28.62 0.16 18.16
CA ASP A 335 -29.64 -0.82 17.75
C ASP A 335 -29.01 -2.02 17.03
N ILE A 336 -27.68 -2.02 16.81
CA ILE A 336 -26.96 -3.15 16.20
C ILE A 336 -26.81 -4.26 17.24
N ASP A 337 -27.18 -5.47 16.88
CA ASP A 337 -26.87 -6.68 17.65
C ASP A 337 -25.57 -7.32 17.11
N GLU A 338 -25.53 -7.53 15.80
CA GLU A 338 -24.42 -8.13 15.08
C GLU A 338 -24.09 -7.33 13.82
N MET A 339 -22.81 -7.23 13.48
CA MET A 339 -22.33 -6.62 12.25
C MET A 339 -21.15 -7.43 11.75
N GLU A 340 -21.16 -7.81 10.47
CA GLU A 340 -20.08 -8.57 9.86
C GLU A 340 -19.84 -8.15 8.41
N ALA A 341 -18.57 -8.00 8.04
CA ALA A 341 -18.11 -7.87 6.68
C ALA A 341 -18.09 -9.25 6.01
N SER A 342 -18.85 -9.38 4.92
CA SER A 342 -18.90 -10.59 4.13
C SER A 342 -17.58 -10.78 3.35
N PRO A 343 -17.04 -12.02 3.29
CA PRO A 343 -15.94 -12.36 2.39
C PRO A 343 -16.39 -12.50 0.93
N ILE A 344 -17.67 -12.26 0.64
CA ILE A 344 -18.27 -12.35 -0.70
C ILE A 344 -18.56 -10.94 -1.21
N SER A 345 -18.23 -10.69 -2.48
CA SER A 345 -18.53 -9.41 -3.13
C SER A 345 -20.04 -9.20 -3.24
N MET A 346 -20.46 -7.93 -3.23
CA MET A 346 -21.86 -7.59 -3.55
C MET A 346 -22.14 -7.66 -5.06
N MET A 347 -21.10 -7.70 -5.91
CA MET A 347 -21.28 -7.99 -7.33
C MET A 347 -21.80 -9.43 -7.50
N PRO A 348 -22.75 -9.68 -8.42
CA PRO A 348 -23.29 -11.01 -8.64
C PRO A 348 -22.22 -12.04 -9.03
N GLU A 349 -22.24 -13.21 -8.39
CA GLU A 349 -21.49 -14.39 -8.84
C GLU A 349 -22.21 -15.06 -10.02
N GLU A 350 -21.47 -15.90 -10.76
CA GLU A 350 -21.99 -16.68 -11.89
C GLU A 350 -22.60 -15.85 -13.02
N LEU A 351 -22.07 -14.63 -13.26
CA LEU A 351 -22.56 -13.74 -14.32
C LEU A 351 -22.52 -14.40 -15.70
N GLU A 352 -21.61 -15.36 -15.92
CA GLU A 352 -21.52 -16.17 -17.13
C GLU A 352 -22.76 -17.01 -17.47
N LYS A 353 -23.72 -17.13 -16.55
CA LYS A 353 -25.04 -17.75 -16.80
C LYS A 353 -26.02 -16.78 -17.46
N GLN A 354 -25.76 -15.48 -17.38
CA GLN A 354 -26.62 -14.40 -17.88
C GLN A 354 -26.03 -13.69 -19.10
N VAL A 355 -24.70 -13.62 -19.20
CA VAL A 355 -23.99 -13.02 -20.33
C VAL A 355 -23.13 -14.07 -21.02
N GLY A 356 -23.07 -14.05 -22.35
CA GLY A 356 -22.17 -14.91 -23.12
C GLY A 356 -20.80 -14.26 -23.37
N PRO A 357 -19.82 -15.00 -23.94
CA PRO A 357 -18.49 -14.46 -24.21
C PRO A 357 -18.49 -13.23 -25.14
N GLN A 358 -19.38 -13.21 -26.14
CA GLN A 358 -19.55 -12.04 -27.01
C GLN A 358 -20.09 -10.83 -26.24
N ASP A 359 -21.01 -11.04 -25.29
CA ASP A 359 -21.60 -9.93 -24.51
C ASP A 359 -20.55 -9.28 -23.60
N VAL A 360 -19.61 -10.06 -23.07
CA VAL A 360 -18.47 -9.53 -22.29
C VAL A 360 -17.48 -8.79 -23.20
N ALA A 361 -17.19 -9.29 -24.39
CA ALA A 361 -16.34 -8.58 -25.37
C ALA A 361 -16.98 -7.23 -25.78
N ASP A 362 -18.29 -7.23 -26.03
CA ASP A 362 -19.07 -6.04 -26.35
C ASP A 362 -19.10 -5.05 -25.17
N LEU A 363 -19.32 -5.54 -23.94
CA LEU A 363 -19.25 -4.76 -22.70
C LEU A 363 -17.89 -4.07 -22.55
N LEU A 364 -16.78 -4.80 -22.75
CA LEU A 364 -15.44 -4.21 -22.71
C LEU A 364 -15.26 -3.15 -23.81
N GLY A 365 -15.83 -3.36 -25.00
CA GLY A 365 -15.87 -2.35 -26.06
C GLY A 365 -16.51 -1.04 -25.58
N TYR A 366 -17.68 -1.13 -24.95
CA TYR A 366 -18.36 0.03 -24.36
C TYR A 366 -17.57 0.68 -23.22
N LEU A 367 -16.99 -0.12 -22.31
CA LEU A 367 -16.17 0.40 -21.22
C LEU A 367 -14.94 1.15 -21.75
N ARG A 368 -14.26 0.65 -22.79
CA ARG A 368 -13.10 1.31 -23.40
C ARG A 368 -13.48 2.56 -24.21
N GLU A 369 -14.63 2.58 -24.85
CA GLU A 369 -15.15 3.80 -25.47
C GLU A 369 -15.39 4.90 -24.42
N ALA A 370 -15.94 4.52 -23.26
CA ALA A 370 -16.29 5.45 -22.20
C ALA A 370 -15.11 5.90 -21.32
N LEU A 371 -14.09 5.05 -21.14
CA LEU A 371 -12.99 5.23 -20.18
C LEU A 371 -11.63 5.47 -20.84
N GLY A 372 -11.53 5.33 -22.16
CA GLY A 372 -10.27 5.32 -22.91
C GLY A 372 -9.78 3.90 -23.23
N PRO A 373 -8.88 3.76 -24.23
CA PRO A 373 -8.35 2.47 -24.64
C PRO A 373 -7.63 1.76 -23.48
N ALA A 374 -7.62 0.42 -23.51
CA ALA A 374 -6.86 -0.36 -22.53
C ALA A 374 -5.37 0.05 -22.60
N PRO A 375 -4.63 0.06 -21.47
CA PRO A 375 -3.18 0.20 -21.53
C PRO A 375 -2.62 -0.95 -22.39
N PRO A 376 -1.68 -0.67 -23.32
CA PRO A 376 -1.19 -1.69 -24.22
C PRO A 376 -0.41 -2.76 -23.45
N PRO A 377 -0.41 -4.01 -23.93
CA PRO A 377 0.25 -5.13 -23.27
C PRO A 377 1.77 -5.11 -23.56
N GLY A 378 2.46 -4.12 -22.98
CA GLY A 378 3.91 -4.08 -22.84
C GLY A 378 4.34 -4.49 -21.43
N ILE A 379 5.63 -4.77 -21.23
CA ILE A 379 6.20 -4.93 -19.88
C ILE A 379 7.02 -3.69 -19.52
N THR A 380 6.71 -3.12 -18.36
CA THR A 380 7.52 -2.06 -17.75
C THR A 380 8.74 -2.71 -17.12
N LEU A 381 9.92 -2.36 -17.63
CA LEU A 381 11.20 -2.77 -17.04
C LEU A 381 11.60 -1.85 -15.88
N PHE A 382 11.22 -0.57 -15.97
CA PHE A 382 11.40 0.44 -14.91
C PHE A 382 10.46 1.63 -15.09
N ASP A 383 9.73 2.03 -14.05
CA ASP A 383 8.98 3.30 -13.94
C ASP A 383 9.21 3.91 -12.55
N ASP A 384 8.69 3.28 -11.48
CA ASP A 384 8.71 3.82 -10.11
C ASP A 384 9.47 2.94 -9.09
N GLU A 385 9.96 1.77 -9.50
CA GLU A 385 10.47 0.75 -8.59
C GLU A 385 11.81 1.15 -7.97
N SER A 386 11.80 1.50 -6.68
CA SER A 386 13.00 1.87 -5.91
C SER A 386 14.08 0.77 -5.90
N SER A 387 13.66 -0.51 -5.97
CA SER A 387 14.57 -1.66 -6.03
C SER A 387 15.25 -1.87 -7.38
N PHE A 388 14.88 -1.16 -8.44
CA PHE A 388 15.51 -1.34 -9.75
C PHE A 388 17.00 -0.98 -9.75
N ALA A 389 17.39 0.05 -9.00
CA ALA A 389 18.81 0.41 -8.84
C ALA A 389 19.63 -0.71 -8.17
N ASP A 390 19.02 -1.48 -7.26
CA ASP A 390 19.68 -2.60 -6.58
C ASP A 390 19.93 -3.78 -7.53
N LEU A 391 19.15 -3.89 -8.61
CA LEU A 391 19.37 -4.88 -9.66
C LEU A 391 20.62 -4.57 -10.48
N LEU A 392 21.13 -3.34 -10.48
CA LEU A 392 22.34 -2.92 -11.20
C LEU A 392 23.57 -3.10 -10.29
N THR A 393 24.09 -4.33 -10.24
CA THR A 393 25.08 -4.78 -9.26
C THR A 393 26.54 -4.57 -9.66
N GLU A 394 26.82 -4.22 -10.90
CA GLU A 394 28.17 -4.16 -11.47
C GLU A 394 28.48 -2.79 -12.10
N GLY A 395 29.76 -2.50 -12.35
CA GLY A 395 30.25 -1.22 -12.90
C GLY A 395 30.79 -0.24 -11.88
N GLU A 396 31.59 0.73 -12.32
CA GLU A 396 32.30 1.70 -11.46
C GLU A 396 31.45 2.93 -11.08
N GLY A 397 30.36 3.18 -11.81
CA GLY A 397 29.40 4.22 -11.49
C GLY A 397 28.49 3.85 -10.31
N THR A 398 27.57 4.74 -9.98
CA THR A 398 26.51 4.51 -8.99
C THR A 398 25.15 4.66 -9.66
N ALA A 399 24.16 3.89 -9.20
CA ALA A 399 22.77 4.01 -9.60
C ALA A 399 21.91 4.28 -8.36
N ARG A 400 21.01 5.26 -8.44
CA ARG A 400 20.07 5.58 -7.36
C ARG A 400 18.74 6.01 -7.95
N VAL A 401 17.66 5.60 -7.31
CA VAL A 401 16.33 6.10 -7.63
C VAL A 401 16.11 7.44 -6.93
N ARG A 402 15.55 8.40 -7.67
CA ARG A 402 15.31 9.79 -7.25
C ARG A 402 13.89 10.20 -7.59
N THR A 403 13.34 11.17 -6.88
CA THR A 403 11.92 11.56 -7.01
C THR A 403 11.72 12.99 -7.48
N GLU A 404 12.80 13.75 -7.71
CA GLU A 404 12.72 15.13 -8.16
C GLU A 404 12.47 15.30 -9.67
N ALA A 405 11.24 15.67 -10.05
CA ALA A 405 10.84 15.93 -11.45
C ALA A 405 11.09 14.72 -12.40
N PRO A 406 10.46 13.56 -12.11
CA PRO A 406 10.48 12.42 -13.03
C PRO A 406 9.76 12.76 -14.34
N PHE A 407 10.01 11.98 -15.39
CA PHE A 407 9.27 12.05 -16.65
C PHE A 407 7.88 11.44 -16.51
N SER A 408 7.77 10.32 -15.78
CA SER A 408 6.52 9.59 -15.51
C SER A 408 6.48 9.19 -14.03
N GLY A 409 5.28 9.03 -13.47
CA GLY A 409 5.14 8.54 -12.09
C GLY A 409 5.75 9.47 -11.03
N THR A 410 6.46 8.86 -10.08
CA THR A 410 7.01 9.45 -8.86
C THR A 410 8.54 9.39 -8.77
N ALA A 411 9.21 8.59 -9.60
CA ALA A 411 10.65 8.39 -9.51
C ALA A 411 11.34 8.20 -10.88
N PHE A 412 12.67 8.33 -10.89
CA PHE A 412 13.53 8.05 -12.05
C PHE A 412 14.90 7.52 -11.59
N LEU A 413 15.62 6.87 -12.50
CA LEU A 413 16.95 6.32 -12.25
C LEU A 413 18.02 7.37 -12.55
N ALA A 414 18.86 7.69 -11.56
CA ALA A 414 20.06 8.52 -11.72
C ALA A 414 21.33 7.67 -11.72
N VAL A 415 22.18 7.86 -12.74
CA VAL A 415 23.43 7.12 -12.91
C VAL A 415 24.62 8.05 -13.04
N THR A 416 25.69 7.77 -12.29
CA THR A 416 26.97 8.48 -12.42
C THR A 416 27.90 7.76 -13.40
N PRO A 417 28.85 8.48 -14.04
CA PRO A 417 29.81 7.86 -14.95
C PRO A 417 30.66 6.76 -14.31
N PRO A 418 31.16 5.79 -15.09
CA PRO A 418 30.84 5.57 -16.50
C PRO A 418 29.50 4.87 -16.70
N GLN A 419 29.19 3.86 -15.88
CA GLN A 419 27.92 3.14 -15.92
C GLN A 419 27.74 2.28 -14.66
N ARG A 420 26.49 1.89 -14.43
CA ARG A 420 26.11 0.81 -13.52
C ARG A 420 25.23 -0.17 -14.30
N TRP A 421 25.39 -1.46 -14.09
CA TRP A 421 24.78 -2.47 -14.97
C TRP A 421 24.56 -3.81 -14.29
N ASN A 422 23.82 -4.67 -14.96
CA ASN A 422 23.76 -6.10 -14.67
C ASN A 422 23.57 -6.88 -15.98
N LEU A 423 24.44 -7.88 -16.20
CA LEU A 423 24.46 -8.69 -17.41
C LEU A 423 23.28 -9.69 -17.48
N ARG A 424 22.79 -10.13 -16.33
CA ARG A 424 21.72 -11.13 -16.15
C ARG A 424 20.81 -10.72 -14.98
N ILE A 425 19.87 -9.83 -15.25
CA ILE A 425 18.88 -9.43 -14.26
C ILE A 425 17.97 -10.64 -13.96
N PRO A 426 17.74 -11.00 -12.69
CA PRO A 426 16.88 -12.13 -12.33
C PRO A 426 15.49 -12.02 -12.97
N GLY A 427 15.04 -13.11 -13.61
CA GLY A 427 13.75 -13.16 -14.30
C GLY A 427 13.73 -12.59 -15.72
N TRP A 428 14.79 -11.91 -16.17
CA TRP A 428 14.84 -11.36 -17.53
C TRP A 428 15.19 -12.42 -18.56
N GLN A 429 14.19 -12.76 -19.38
CA GLN A 429 14.29 -13.64 -20.54
C GLN A 429 13.30 -13.18 -21.61
N TYR A 430 13.54 -12.01 -22.20
CA TYR A 430 12.58 -11.39 -23.13
C TYR A 430 13.01 -11.60 -24.59
N PRO A 431 12.35 -12.47 -25.37
CA PRO A 431 12.67 -12.67 -26.78
C PRO A 431 12.30 -11.43 -27.60
N ILE A 432 13.26 -10.94 -28.37
CA ILE A 432 13.09 -9.88 -29.37
C ILE A 432 12.94 -10.53 -30.74
N VAL A 433 11.79 -10.35 -31.39
CA VAL A 433 11.43 -11.03 -32.65
C VAL A 433 10.72 -10.07 -33.62
N GLU A 434 10.59 -10.48 -34.89
CA GLU A 434 9.97 -9.65 -35.94
C GLU A 434 8.47 -9.46 -35.74
N ASN A 435 7.77 -10.54 -35.36
CA ASN A 435 6.32 -10.58 -35.21
C ASN A 435 5.99 -11.18 -33.83
N PRO A 436 6.04 -10.37 -32.76
CA PRO A 436 5.96 -10.86 -31.39
C PRO A 436 4.58 -11.42 -31.03
N GLY A 437 4.55 -12.64 -30.47
CA GLY A 437 3.40 -13.22 -29.80
C GLY A 437 3.32 -12.86 -28.31
N ASP A 438 2.72 -13.73 -27.50
CA ASP A 438 2.67 -13.55 -26.05
C ASP A 438 4.03 -13.82 -25.39
N GLY A 439 4.46 -12.92 -24.53
CA GLY A 439 5.78 -13.00 -23.87
C GLY A 439 6.97 -12.64 -24.77
N GLU A 440 6.73 -12.27 -26.03
CA GLU A 440 7.73 -11.80 -26.99
C GLU A 440 7.58 -10.30 -27.27
N PHE A 441 8.65 -9.63 -27.68
CA PHE A 441 8.68 -8.17 -27.86
C PHE A 441 9.43 -7.78 -29.12
N ARG A 442 9.33 -6.50 -29.51
CA ARG A 442 10.05 -5.95 -30.67
C ARG A 442 10.63 -4.58 -30.43
N TYR A 443 9.94 -3.74 -29.68
CA TYR A 443 10.33 -2.35 -29.48
C TYR A 443 10.80 -2.09 -28.06
N LEU A 444 11.72 -1.14 -27.92
CA LEU A 444 12.13 -0.58 -26.64
C LEU A 444 11.74 0.90 -26.62
N ARG A 445 11.04 1.31 -25.58
CA ARG A 445 10.70 2.71 -25.30
C ARG A 445 11.30 3.11 -23.96
N PHE A 446 11.87 4.32 -23.90
CA PHE A 446 12.45 4.86 -22.67
C PHE A 446 12.53 6.38 -22.75
N ALA A 447 12.51 7.05 -21.60
CA ALA A 447 12.87 8.45 -21.46
C ALA A 447 14.27 8.57 -20.87
N TRP A 448 15.05 9.53 -21.38
CA TRP A 448 16.36 9.86 -20.82
C TRP A 448 16.65 11.35 -20.82
N ARG A 449 17.60 11.77 -19.98
CA ARG A 449 18.24 13.09 -20.05
C ARG A 449 19.63 13.02 -19.44
N SER A 450 20.45 14.04 -19.67
CA SER A 450 21.83 14.09 -19.18
C SER A 450 22.21 15.50 -18.74
N ARG A 451 23.01 15.57 -17.67
CA ARG A 451 23.72 16.79 -17.24
C ARG A 451 25.20 16.77 -17.66
N GLY A 452 25.62 15.72 -18.38
CA GLY A 452 26.99 15.53 -18.85
C GLY A 452 27.20 15.89 -20.31
N ARG A 453 28.17 15.23 -20.94
CA ARG A 453 28.49 15.30 -22.37
C ARG A 453 27.66 14.35 -23.22
N GLY A 454 27.01 13.35 -22.61
CA GLY A 454 26.10 12.46 -23.31
C GLY A 454 25.45 11.41 -22.39
N VAL A 455 24.62 10.56 -23.00
CA VAL A 455 23.93 9.43 -22.35
C VAL A 455 23.90 8.23 -23.29
N MET A 456 24.02 7.03 -22.74
CA MET A 456 23.97 5.78 -23.51
C MET A 456 23.18 4.71 -22.75
N ILE A 457 22.52 3.82 -23.48
CA ILE A 457 21.93 2.59 -22.95
C ILE A 457 22.43 1.41 -23.78
N GLU A 458 22.97 0.40 -23.09
CA GLU A 458 23.46 -0.85 -23.69
C GLU A 458 22.60 -2.04 -23.20
N LEU A 459 22.30 -2.97 -24.11
CA LEU A 459 21.44 -4.12 -23.86
C LEU A 459 22.23 -5.43 -23.95
N ALA A 460 22.15 -6.26 -22.91
CA ALA A 460 22.73 -7.60 -22.92
C ALA A 460 21.76 -8.58 -23.58
N GLY A 461 22.27 -9.42 -24.48
CA GLY A 461 21.45 -10.47 -25.08
C GLY A 461 22.11 -11.84 -24.98
N GLY A 462 21.34 -12.85 -24.57
CA GLY A 462 21.86 -14.18 -24.24
C GLY A 462 22.83 -14.17 -23.04
N GLY A 463 22.79 -13.11 -22.23
CA GLY A 463 23.74 -12.85 -21.15
C GLY A 463 25.16 -12.56 -21.63
N GLN A 464 25.29 -11.84 -22.74
CA GLN A 464 26.55 -11.28 -23.24
C GLN A 464 26.37 -9.82 -23.69
N TRP A 465 27.34 -8.97 -23.37
CA TRP A 465 27.45 -7.62 -23.95
C TRP A 465 27.86 -7.68 -25.43
N PRO A 466 27.43 -6.72 -26.26
CA PRO A 466 27.85 -6.65 -27.67
C PRO A 466 29.37 -6.35 -27.81
N PRO A 467 30.02 -6.72 -28.93
CA PRO A 467 31.41 -6.32 -29.21
C PRO A 467 31.56 -4.78 -29.24
N ALA A 468 32.64 -4.25 -28.66
CA ALA A 468 32.89 -2.81 -28.56
C ALA A 468 33.05 -2.10 -29.92
N ASP A 469 33.52 -2.83 -30.93
CA ASP A 469 33.81 -2.34 -32.28
C ASP A 469 32.61 -2.41 -33.23
N LYS A 470 31.42 -2.76 -32.73
CA LYS A 470 30.19 -2.87 -33.53
C LYS A 470 29.06 -2.04 -32.93
N PRO A 471 28.24 -1.36 -33.74
CA PRO A 471 27.10 -0.57 -33.28
C PRO A 471 25.89 -1.48 -33.00
N LEU A 472 26.08 -2.47 -32.15
CA LEU A 472 25.08 -3.49 -31.84
C LEU A 472 24.57 -3.30 -30.42
N ARG A 473 23.24 -3.27 -30.23
CA ARG A 473 22.57 -3.23 -28.91
C ARG A 473 23.03 -2.07 -28.01
N ARG A 474 23.38 -0.94 -28.61
CA ARG A 474 23.74 0.31 -27.92
C ARG A 474 23.09 1.50 -28.61
N TYR A 475 22.48 2.38 -27.83
CA TYR A 475 21.98 3.68 -28.29
C TYR A 475 22.59 4.80 -27.48
N TYR A 476 22.92 5.93 -28.12
CA TYR A 476 23.44 7.10 -27.40
C TYR A 476 22.90 8.43 -27.92
N SER A 477 23.02 9.47 -27.11
CA SER A 477 22.88 10.88 -27.54
C SER A 477 23.96 11.76 -26.93
N GLY A 478 24.37 12.79 -27.67
CA GLY A 478 25.48 13.67 -27.31
C GLY A 478 26.85 13.14 -27.74
N GLU A 479 27.91 13.56 -27.06
CA GLU A 479 29.27 13.08 -27.33
C GLU A 479 29.44 11.64 -26.79
N ASN A 480 29.74 10.69 -27.68
CA ASN A 480 30.07 9.32 -27.28
C ASN A 480 31.53 9.22 -26.84
N THR A 481 31.75 9.15 -25.52
CA THR A 481 33.09 9.15 -24.91
C THR A 481 33.55 7.76 -24.45
N THR A 482 32.78 6.70 -24.74
CA THR A 482 33.07 5.35 -24.23
C THR A 482 34.10 4.58 -25.06
N GLY A 483 34.30 5.00 -26.32
CA GLY A 483 35.09 4.26 -27.30
C GLY A 483 34.35 3.05 -27.90
N TRP A 484 33.10 2.80 -27.50
CA TRP A 484 32.26 1.75 -28.07
C TRP A 484 31.43 2.28 -29.23
N GLN A 485 31.39 1.55 -30.34
CA GLN A 485 30.45 1.85 -31.41
C GLN A 485 29.01 1.61 -30.94
N ALA A 486 28.13 2.54 -31.28
CA ALA A 486 26.73 2.56 -30.88
C ALA A 486 25.89 3.27 -31.94
N VAL A 487 24.58 3.00 -31.95
CA VAL A 487 23.64 3.68 -32.83
C VAL A 487 23.35 5.07 -32.27
N GLU A 488 23.64 6.11 -33.05
CA GLU A 488 23.35 7.49 -32.65
C GLU A 488 21.84 7.75 -32.71
N VAL A 489 21.28 8.21 -31.59
CA VAL A 489 19.89 8.68 -31.52
C VAL A 489 19.80 10.17 -31.84
N SER A 490 20.75 10.96 -31.33
CA SER A 490 20.88 12.39 -31.58
C SER A 490 22.31 12.85 -31.31
N ALA A 491 22.83 13.78 -32.13
CA ALA A 491 24.11 14.44 -31.87
C ALA A 491 24.06 15.41 -30.67
N GLU A 492 22.87 15.86 -30.27
CA GLU A 492 22.66 16.79 -29.16
C GLU A 492 22.52 16.06 -27.82
N VAL A 493 23.02 16.68 -26.74
CA VAL A 493 22.83 16.19 -25.37
C VAL A 493 21.40 16.49 -24.92
N PRO A 494 20.62 15.50 -24.45
CA PRO A 494 19.26 15.74 -23.95
C PRO A 494 19.30 16.42 -22.58
N GLY A 495 19.21 17.76 -22.53
CA GLY A 495 19.17 18.52 -21.26
C GLY A 495 17.84 18.34 -20.50
N ASP A 496 16.75 18.23 -21.24
CA ASP A 496 15.41 17.86 -20.75
C ASP A 496 15.07 16.41 -21.10
N TRP A 497 13.99 15.87 -20.51
CA TRP A 497 13.52 14.51 -20.79
C TRP A 497 13.16 14.33 -22.27
N VAL A 498 13.82 13.37 -22.92
CA VAL A 498 13.54 12.96 -24.30
C VAL A 498 13.10 11.51 -24.30
N VAL A 499 11.95 11.24 -24.93
CA VAL A 499 11.45 9.88 -25.15
C VAL A 499 12.03 9.33 -26.44
N VAL A 500 12.54 8.11 -26.36
CA VAL A 500 13.13 7.36 -27.46
C VAL A 500 12.34 6.06 -27.62
N THR A 501 11.98 5.73 -28.86
CA THR A 501 11.38 4.44 -29.21
C THR A 501 12.19 3.83 -30.34
N ARG A 502 12.64 2.59 -30.16
CA ARG A 502 13.51 1.87 -31.10
C ARG A 502 12.96 0.50 -31.44
N ASP A 503 13.09 0.12 -32.70
CA ASP A 503 12.75 -1.21 -33.21
C ASP A 503 13.96 -2.10 -33.03
N LEU A 504 14.02 -2.83 -31.91
CA LEU A 504 15.19 -3.63 -31.55
C LEU A 504 15.46 -4.74 -32.57
N TRP A 505 14.40 -5.36 -33.10
CA TRP A 505 14.54 -6.41 -34.10
C TRP A 505 15.08 -5.86 -35.42
N ARG A 506 14.56 -4.72 -35.90
CA ARG A 506 15.05 -4.11 -37.13
C ARG A 506 16.51 -3.66 -36.98
N ASP A 507 16.85 -3.09 -35.83
CA ASP A 507 18.16 -2.49 -35.62
C ASP A 507 19.22 -3.57 -35.34
N PHE A 508 18.88 -4.71 -34.70
CA PHE A 508 19.85 -5.70 -34.22
C PHE A 508 19.57 -7.18 -34.56
N GLY A 509 18.43 -7.48 -35.19
CA GLY A 509 17.97 -8.85 -35.40
C GLY A 509 17.42 -9.51 -34.13
N PRO A 510 17.11 -10.82 -34.17
CA PRO A 510 16.53 -11.51 -33.02
C PRO A 510 17.56 -11.78 -31.91
N PHE A 511 17.16 -11.55 -30.66
CA PHE A 511 17.95 -11.91 -29.48
C PHE A 511 17.07 -12.00 -28.23
N THR A 512 17.55 -12.63 -27.17
CA THR A 512 16.86 -12.64 -25.86
C THR A 512 17.49 -11.60 -24.96
N LEU A 513 16.76 -10.56 -24.59
CA LEU A 513 17.21 -9.54 -23.65
C LEU A 513 17.30 -10.11 -22.23
N THR A 514 18.48 -9.96 -21.61
CA THR A 514 18.77 -10.53 -20.28
C THR A 514 19.30 -9.51 -19.28
N GLY A 515 19.68 -8.31 -19.73
CA GLY A 515 20.29 -7.30 -18.85
C GLY A 515 20.44 -5.95 -19.55
N ILE A 516 20.82 -4.93 -18.78
CA ILE A 516 20.89 -3.54 -19.22
C ILE A 516 22.03 -2.78 -18.53
N ALA A 517 22.61 -1.84 -19.25
CA ALA A 517 23.66 -0.95 -18.78
C ALA A 517 23.32 0.50 -19.15
N PRO A 518 22.68 1.24 -18.22
CA PRO A 518 22.59 2.68 -18.30
C PRO A 518 23.96 3.34 -18.09
N THR A 519 24.34 4.22 -19.00
CA THR A 519 25.70 4.78 -19.10
C THR A 519 25.64 6.31 -19.13
N ALA A 520 26.47 6.93 -18.30
CA ALA A 520 26.55 8.37 -18.14
C ALA A 520 27.92 8.88 -18.62
N MET A 521 27.93 9.88 -19.50
CA MET A 521 29.15 10.36 -20.15
C MET A 521 29.46 11.78 -19.72
N GLY A 522 30.52 11.98 -18.92
CA GLY A 522 30.98 13.31 -18.50
C GLY A 522 30.08 14.06 -17.51
N GLY A 523 29.09 13.40 -16.90
CA GLY A 523 28.16 13.92 -15.91
C GLY A 523 27.05 12.92 -15.62
N GLU A 524 26.10 13.22 -14.75
CA GLU A 524 24.97 12.32 -14.46
C GLU A 524 24.07 12.13 -15.68
N ALA A 525 23.58 10.91 -15.87
CA ALA A 525 22.52 10.57 -16.80
C ALA A 525 21.33 10.01 -16.06
N PHE A 526 20.15 10.23 -16.62
CA PHE A 526 18.88 9.94 -16.00
C PHE A 526 18.00 9.15 -16.96
N PHE A 527 17.30 8.15 -16.44
CA PHE A 527 16.47 7.23 -17.21
C PHE A 527 15.13 7.02 -16.52
N ASP A 528 14.06 6.88 -17.29
CA ASP A 528 12.69 6.76 -16.80
C ASP A 528 11.82 6.02 -17.85
N SER A 529 10.69 5.42 -17.44
CA SER A 529 9.70 4.74 -18.29
C SER A 529 10.33 3.78 -19.31
N ILE A 530 11.19 2.86 -18.84
CA ILE A 530 11.84 1.85 -19.70
C ILE A 530 10.88 0.69 -19.91
N GLU A 531 10.47 0.45 -21.16
CA GLU A 531 9.37 -0.42 -21.54
C GLU A 531 9.74 -1.28 -22.76
N LEU A 532 9.33 -2.55 -22.76
CA LEU A 532 9.31 -3.38 -23.97
C LEU A 532 7.90 -3.45 -24.53
N LEU A 533 7.78 -3.22 -25.85
CA LEU A 533 6.51 -3.19 -26.55
C LEU A 533 6.49 -4.23 -27.68
N ARG A 534 5.28 -4.67 -28.04
CA ARG A 534 5.05 -5.64 -29.12
C ARG A 534 4.82 -4.95 -30.46
N SER A 535 4.18 -3.78 -30.44
CA SER A 535 3.86 -2.96 -31.61
C SER A 535 4.22 -1.48 -31.40
N LEU A 536 4.30 -0.68 -32.47
CA LEU A 536 4.42 0.79 -32.36
C LEU A 536 3.09 1.46 -32.02
N GLU A 537 1.96 0.79 -32.25
CA GLU A 537 0.64 1.29 -31.82
C GLU A 537 0.58 1.36 -30.28
N ASP A 538 1.33 0.50 -29.59
CA ASP A 538 1.56 0.53 -28.14
C ASP A 538 2.25 1.82 -27.65
N ALA A 539 3.01 2.52 -28.51
CA ALA A 539 3.80 3.70 -28.13
C ALA A 539 3.06 5.04 -28.26
N VAL A 540 2.00 5.11 -29.08
CA VAL A 540 1.35 6.38 -29.48
C VAL A 540 0.27 6.84 -28.47
N GLN A 541 -0.33 5.94 -27.71
CA GLN A 541 -1.51 6.22 -26.86
C GLN A 541 -1.23 6.94 -25.52
N LYS A 542 0.03 7.14 -25.11
CA LYS A 542 0.40 7.82 -23.84
C LYS A 542 0.78 9.31 -24.01
N SER A 543 0.96 9.81 -25.24
CA SER A 543 1.47 11.19 -25.49
C SER A 543 0.40 12.30 -25.43
N SER A 544 -0.89 11.95 -25.29
CA SER A 544 -2.00 12.91 -25.26
C SER A 544 -2.41 13.37 -23.85
N GLY A 545 -1.71 12.94 -22.79
CA GLY A 545 -2.08 13.16 -21.39
C GLY A 545 -1.09 14.00 -20.56
N GLY A 546 -0.56 15.11 -21.08
CA GLY A 546 0.20 16.07 -20.26
C GLY A 546 1.18 16.96 -21.02
N ALA A 547 0.90 18.27 -21.00
CA ALA A 547 1.71 19.40 -21.49
C ALA A 547 2.25 19.33 -22.94
N SER A 548 1.75 20.23 -23.79
CA SER A 548 2.29 20.49 -25.12
C SER A 548 3.77 20.89 -25.06
N ILE A 549 4.66 20.04 -25.56
CA ILE A 549 6.05 20.35 -25.92
C ILE A 549 6.25 19.84 -27.35
N PRO A 550 6.85 20.62 -28.27
CA PRO A 550 6.72 20.38 -29.70
C PRO A 550 7.34 19.05 -30.13
N ALA A 551 6.53 18.20 -30.76
CA ALA A 551 6.99 17.01 -31.46
C ALA A 551 7.93 17.41 -32.59
N ARG A 552 9.25 17.26 -32.39
CA ARG A 552 10.20 17.12 -33.50
C ARG A 552 10.37 15.64 -33.80
N ALA A 553 9.56 15.16 -34.75
CA ALA A 553 9.79 13.90 -35.41
C ALA A 553 11.06 14.00 -36.26
N ASN A 554 12.20 13.58 -35.73
CA ASN A 554 13.37 13.28 -36.56
C ASN A 554 13.27 11.82 -37.03
N ALA A 555 12.51 11.62 -38.11
CA ALA A 555 12.72 10.49 -38.99
C ALA A 555 14.02 10.73 -39.78
N ALA A 556 15.14 10.20 -39.29
CA ALA A 556 16.35 10.09 -40.10
C ALA A 556 16.30 8.78 -40.91
N ARG A 557 16.62 8.92 -42.20
CA ARG A 557 16.61 7.87 -43.24
C ARG A 557 17.63 6.77 -43.02
#